data_AF-A0A9E3GS20-F1
#
_entry.id   AF-A0A9E3GS20-F1
#
_cell.length_a   1.000
_cell.length_b   1.000
_cell.length_c   1.000
_cell.angle_alpha   90.00
_cell.angle_beta   90.00
_cell.angle_gamma   90.00
#
_symmetry.space_group_name_H-M   'P 1'
#
loop_
_entity.id
_entity.type
_entity.pdbx_description
1 polymer ?
#
loop_
_entity_poly.entity_id
_entity_poly.type
_entity_poly.pdbx_seq_one_letter_code
_entity_poly.pdbx_strand_id
1 'polypeptide(L)'
;LVTGEHRTKTVLYRRPGGTDWEPVELEWAMDRVAQLVKDTRDRTWQDRDAHGTRLNRTLGFAHLGGATLDNEENYLIKKLFTALGAIQIENQARI
;
A
#
# COMPACT_ATOMS: atom_id res chain seq x y z
N LEU A 1 17.33 -14.46 12.47
CA LEU A 1 18.05 -13.83 13.61
C LEU A 1 18.00 -12.33 13.48
N VAL A 2 17.79 -11.62 14.58
CA VAL A 2 17.74 -10.15 14.59
C VAL A 2 19.12 -9.49 14.35
N THR A 3 20.23 -10.22 14.35
CA THR A 3 21.57 -9.63 14.10
C THR A 3 22.13 -9.93 12.71
N GLY A 4 21.33 -10.48 11.79
CA GLY A 4 21.82 -10.87 10.47
C GLY A 4 22.21 -9.68 9.57
N GLU A 5 23.19 -9.90 8.71
CA GLU A 5 23.73 -8.88 7.79
C GLU A 5 22.75 -8.47 6.68
N HIS A 6 21.76 -9.32 6.37
CA HIS A 6 20.76 -9.05 5.33
C HIS A 6 19.71 -7.98 5.70
N ARG A 7 19.74 -7.44 6.93
CA ARG A 7 18.78 -6.42 7.35
C ARG A 7 19.04 -5.11 6.61
N THR A 8 18.03 -4.65 5.89
CA THR A 8 18.05 -3.36 5.20
C THR A 8 17.97 -2.22 6.21
N LYS A 9 18.86 -1.21 6.08
CA LYS A 9 18.94 -0.04 6.97
C LYS A 9 18.60 1.28 6.27
N THR A 10 18.43 1.25 4.96
CA THR A 10 18.20 2.41 4.10
C THR A 10 16.99 2.16 3.22
N VAL A 11 16.26 3.21 2.84
CA VAL A 11 15.19 3.05 1.85
C VAL A 11 15.82 2.87 0.48
N LEU A 12 15.29 1.94 -0.30
CA LEU A 12 15.77 1.61 -1.63
C LEU A 12 14.67 1.87 -2.65
N TYR A 13 15.03 2.52 -3.75
CA TYR A 13 14.14 2.78 -4.88
C TYR A 13 14.64 2.07 -6.14
N ARG A 14 13.72 1.48 -6.90
CA ARG A 14 14.00 0.91 -8.22
C ARG A 14 13.19 1.66 -9.26
N ARG A 15 13.87 2.27 -10.22
CA ARG A 15 13.24 3.05 -11.31
C ARG A 15 12.46 2.14 -12.27
N PRO A 16 11.41 2.65 -12.94
CA PRO A 16 10.73 1.93 -14.01
C PRO A 16 11.74 1.47 -15.09
N GLY A 17 11.70 0.17 -15.42
CA GLY A 17 12.63 -0.44 -16.37
C GLY A 17 14.07 -0.63 -15.86
N GLY A 18 14.41 -0.15 -14.67
CA GLY A 18 15.74 -0.35 -14.08
C GLY A 18 15.95 -1.76 -13.53
N THR A 19 17.21 -2.18 -13.39
CA THR A 19 17.60 -3.48 -12.81
C THR A 19 18.18 -3.35 -11.40
N ASP A 20 18.70 -2.17 -11.07
CA ASP A 20 19.44 -1.93 -9.83
C ASP A 20 18.62 -1.12 -8.82
N TRP A 21 18.97 -1.26 -7.54
CA TRP A 21 18.40 -0.50 -6.42
C TRP A 21 19.27 0.70 -6.09
N GLU A 22 18.63 1.82 -5.80
CA GLU A 22 19.27 3.08 -5.43
C GLU A 22 18.85 3.49 -4.02
N PRO A 23 19.79 3.83 -3.12
CA PRO A 23 19.45 4.42 -1.82
C PRO A 23 18.76 5.77 -2.01
N VAL A 24 17.68 5.99 -1.27
CA VAL A 24 16.92 7.25 -1.26
C VAL A 24 16.60 7.68 0.17
N GLU A 25 16.36 8.98 0.34
CA GLU A 25 15.88 9.52 1.61
C GLU A 25 14.47 9.02 1.95
N LEU A 26 14.21 8.78 3.23
CA LEU A 26 12.92 8.30 3.70
C LEU A 26 11.79 9.30 3.36
N GLU A 27 12.02 10.59 3.57
CA GLU A 27 11.03 11.64 3.28
C GLU A 27 10.61 11.64 1.81
N TRP A 28 11.60 11.59 0.90
CA TRP A 28 11.33 11.48 -0.53
C TRP A 28 10.51 10.24 -0.87
N ALA A 29 10.84 9.08 -0.27
CA ALA A 29 10.12 7.84 -0.52
C ALA A 29 8.66 7.91 -0.03
N MET A 30 8.43 8.50 1.15
CA MET A 30 7.09 8.69 1.71
C MET A 30 6.23 9.59 0.81
N ASP A 31 6.78 10.73 0.37
CA ASP A 31 6.09 11.64 -0.56
C ASP A 31 5.79 10.95 -1.90
N ARG A 32 6.76 10.20 -2.42
CA ARG A 32 6.60 9.50 -3.70
C ARG A 32 5.50 8.45 -3.63
N VAL A 33 5.46 7.65 -2.56
CA VAL A 33 4.42 6.63 -2.36
C VAL A 33 3.05 7.29 -2.19
N ALA A 34 2.95 8.35 -1.37
CA ALA A 34 1.70 9.09 -1.17
C ALA A 34 1.15 9.66 -2.47
N GLN A 35 2.00 10.28 -3.30
CA GLN A 35 1.62 10.80 -4.61
C GLN A 35 1.08 9.70 -5.53
N LEU A 36 1.79 8.57 -5.63
CA LEU A 36 1.37 7.44 -6.48
C LEU A 36 0.05 6.82 -6.01
N VAL A 37 -0.15 6.70 -4.70
CA VAL A 37 -1.41 6.21 -4.12
C VAL A 37 -2.54 7.16 -4.46
N LYS A 38 -2.35 8.47 -4.26
CA LYS A 38 -3.36 9.49 -4.57
C LYS A 38 -3.72 9.51 -6.05
N ASP A 39 -2.72 9.57 -6.93
CA ASP A 39 -2.94 9.60 -8.38
C ASP A 39 -3.68 8.36 -8.88
N THR A 40 -3.31 7.19 -8.36
CA THR A 40 -3.97 5.94 -8.72
C THR A 40 -5.40 5.91 -8.20
N ARG A 41 -5.62 6.33 -6.94
CA ARG A 41 -6.96 6.41 -6.34
C ARG A 41 -7.87 7.30 -7.15
N ASP A 42 -7.44 8.52 -7.46
CA ASP A 42 -8.25 9.51 -8.16
C ASP A 42 -8.59 9.05 -9.58
N ARG A 43 -7.62 8.43 -10.29
CA ARG A 43 -7.84 7.86 -11.63
C ARG A 43 -8.81 6.68 -11.65
N THR A 44 -8.93 5.93 -10.55
CA THR A 44 -9.67 4.66 -10.49
C THR A 44 -10.84 4.68 -9.52
N TRP A 45 -11.24 5.87 -9.08
CA TRP A 45 -12.35 6.04 -8.14
C TRP A 45 -13.69 5.66 -8.77
N GLN A 46 -14.50 4.93 -8.01
CA GLN A 46 -15.85 4.54 -8.36
C GLN A 46 -16.82 5.16 -7.35
N ASP A 47 -17.49 6.25 -7.74
CA ASP A 47 -18.52 6.89 -6.91
C ASP A 47 -19.78 6.02 -6.82
N ARG A 48 -20.21 5.47 -7.97
CA ARG A 48 -21.41 4.65 -8.12
C ARG A 48 -21.19 3.46 -9.06
N ASP A 49 -22.06 2.47 -8.96
CA ASP A 49 -22.16 1.36 -9.91
C ASP A 49 -23.05 1.68 -11.13
N ALA A 50 -23.24 0.71 -12.02
CA ALA A 50 -24.08 0.83 -13.21
C ALA A 50 -25.57 1.05 -12.91
N HIS A 51 -26.02 0.76 -11.69
CA HIS A 51 -27.40 0.95 -11.21
C HIS A 51 -27.56 2.24 -10.40
N GLY A 52 -26.51 3.04 -10.27
CA GLY A 52 -26.50 4.28 -9.50
C GLY A 52 -26.31 4.09 -7.99
N THR A 53 -26.04 2.88 -7.49
CA THR A 53 -25.73 2.62 -6.08
C THR A 53 -24.39 3.23 -5.71
N ARG A 54 -24.30 3.95 -4.59
CA ARG A 54 -23.00 4.49 -4.12
C ARG A 54 -22.04 3.37 -3.75
N LEU A 55 -20.81 3.45 -4.25
CA LEU A 55 -19.73 2.52 -3.96
C LEU A 55 -18.65 3.15 -3.07
N ASN A 56 -18.19 4.37 -3.41
CA ASN A 56 -17.06 5.05 -2.76
C ASN A 56 -15.82 4.17 -2.60
N ARG A 57 -15.36 3.58 -3.70
CA ARG A 57 -14.22 2.65 -3.68
C ARG A 57 -13.24 2.89 -4.81
N THR A 58 -12.07 2.26 -4.72
CA THR A 58 -11.11 2.11 -5.80
C THR A 58 -10.74 0.65 -5.99
N LEU A 59 -10.54 0.24 -7.25
CA LEU A 59 -9.97 -1.05 -7.65
C LEU A 59 -8.53 -0.90 -8.20
N GLY A 60 -7.92 0.28 -8.02
CA GLY A 60 -6.62 0.62 -8.60
C GLY A 60 -5.42 0.05 -7.84
N PHE A 61 -5.62 -0.43 -6.62
CA PHE A 61 -4.58 -1.04 -5.80
C PHE A 61 -5.17 -2.00 -4.75
N ALA A 62 -4.31 -2.88 -4.24
CA ALA A 62 -4.63 -3.89 -3.24
C ALA A 62 -3.57 -3.89 -2.13
N HIS A 63 -3.91 -4.47 -0.97
CA HIS A 63 -3.01 -4.69 0.16
C HIS A 63 -2.97 -6.18 0.53
N LEU A 64 -1.76 -6.69 0.78
CA LEU A 64 -1.50 -8.05 1.26
C LEU A 64 -0.68 -7.99 2.57
N GLY A 65 -1.19 -8.58 3.65
CA GLY A 65 -0.56 -8.58 4.97
C GLY A 65 -1.61 -8.60 6.09
N GLY A 66 -1.31 -8.68 7.38
CA GLY A 66 -0.01 -8.68 8.04
C GLY A 66 -0.05 -9.51 9.32
N ALA A 67 -0.27 -10.82 9.21
CA ALA A 67 -0.38 -11.72 10.37
C ALA A 67 0.89 -11.80 11.26
N THR A 68 2.00 -11.23 10.81
CA THR A 68 3.26 -11.14 11.56
C THR A 68 3.47 -9.76 12.21
N LEU A 69 2.51 -8.86 12.07
CA LEU A 69 2.48 -7.52 12.67
C LEU A 69 1.61 -7.53 13.92
N ASP A 70 1.80 -6.52 14.78
CA ASP A 70 1.00 -6.37 15.98
C ASP A 70 -0.47 -6.08 15.64
N ASN A 71 -1.38 -6.32 16.59
CA ASN A 71 -2.82 -6.10 16.38
C ASN A 71 -3.12 -4.63 16.09
N GLU A 72 -2.41 -3.71 16.76
CA GLU A 72 -2.53 -2.27 16.62
C GLU A 72 -2.09 -1.82 15.22
N GLU A 73 -1.01 -2.39 14.69
CA GLU A 73 -0.53 -2.11 13.34
C GLU A 73 -1.52 -2.61 12.28
N ASN A 74 -2.01 -3.84 12.44
CA ASN A 74 -3.07 -4.38 11.57
C ASN A 74 -4.34 -3.51 11.62
N TYR A 75 -4.69 -2.99 12.79
CA TYR A 75 -5.83 -2.09 12.94
C TYR A 75 -5.62 -0.78 12.19
N LEU A 76 -4.42 -0.18 12.27
CA LEU A 76 -4.07 1.03 11.52
C LEU A 76 -4.08 0.79 10.02
N ILE A 77 -3.46 -0.30 9.55
CA ILE A 77 -3.45 -0.70 8.14
C ILE A 77 -4.88 -0.85 7.63
N LYS A 78 -5.74 -1.57 8.37
CA LYS A 78 -7.13 -1.78 7.96
C LYS A 78 -7.87 -0.45 7.83
N LYS A 79 -7.72 0.46 8.80
CA LYS A 79 -8.33 1.80 8.75
C LYS A 79 -7.82 2.61 7.57
N LEU A 80 -6.51 2.64 7.34
CA LEU A 80 -5.89 3.39 6.25
C LEU A 80 -6.45 2.96 4.89
N PHE A 81 -6.32 1.67 4.55
CA PHE A 81 -6.74 1.19 3.23
C PHE A 81 -8.25 1.27 3.03
N THR A 82 -9.04 1.05 4.08
CA THR A 82 -10.50 1.18 4.02
C THR A 82 -10.92 2.64 3.83
N ALA A 83 -10.27 3.59 4.52
CA ALA A 83 -10.54 5.03 4.36
C ALA A 83 -10.14 5.55 2.96
N LEU A 84 -9.11 4.95 2.35
CA LEU A 84 -8.73 5.22 0.96
C LEU A 84 -9.73 4.64 -0.06
N GLY A 85 -10.66 3.78 0.38
CA GLY A 85 -11.66 3.12 -0.46
C GLY A 85 -11.18 1.83 -1.13
N ALA A 86 -10.03 1.27 -0.72
CA ALA A 86 -9.57 -0.01 -1.23
C ALA A 86 -10.41 -1.15 -0.65
N ILE A 87 -10.81 -2.09 -1.51
CA ILE A 87 -11.59 -3.27 -1.09
C ILE A 87 -10.80 -4.58 -1.17
N GLN A 88 -9.71 -4.59 -1.93
CA GLN A 88 -8.83 -5.75 -2.08
C GLN A 88 -7.78 -5.74 -0.96
N ILE A 89 -8.20 -6.11 0.26
CA ILE A 89 -7.36 -6.14 1.47
C ILE A 89 -7.39 -7.56 2.01
N GLU A 90 -6.33 -8.32 1.79
CA GLU A 90 -6.24 -9.74 2.15
C GLU A 90 -5.03 -10.02 3.06
N ASN A 91 -5.13 -11.09 3.85
CA ASN A 91 -4.06 -11.54 4.75
C ASN A 91 -3.93 -13.06 4.75
N GLN A 92 -2.97 -13.57 5.54
CA GLN A 92 -2.71 -15.00 5.66
C GLN A 92 -3.90 -15.80 6.21
N ALA A 93 -4.79 -15.18 6.99
CA ALA A 93 -5.93 -15.86 7.61
C ALA A 93 -7.04 -16.24 6.60
N ARG A 94 -6.92 -15.83 5.33
CA ARG A 94 -7.86 -16.19 4.28
C ARG A 94 -7.79 -17.67 3.88
N ILE A 95 -6.60 -18.27 4.02
CA ILE A 95 -6.34 -19.69 3.72
C ILE A 95 -6.46 -20.48 5.02
#